data_AF-A0A846NHI8-F1
#
_entry.id   AF-A0A846NHI8-F1
#
_cell.length_a   1.000
_cell.length_b   1.000
_cell.length_c   1.000
_cell.angle_alpha   90.00
_cell.angle_beta   90.00
_cell.angle_gamma   90.00
#
_symmetry.space_group_name_H-M   'P 1'
#
loop_
_entity.id
_entity.type
_entity.pdbx_description
1 polymer ?
#
loop_
_entity_poly.entity_id
_entity_poly.type
_entity_poly.pdbx_seq_one_letter_code
_entity_poly.pdbx_strand_id
1 'polypeptide(L)'
;RIIMLDGITFAGFNTVDIKEIYEKTKLPVIVVNRKKPNLKKFFSTLKQMQNSKKRLKCVENAGPIYWVRVKNKKICFQCYGMKKEDASKVIKKTSTMSLIPEPLRVAHLIATGFVLGESVGHA
;
A
#
# COMPACT_ATOMS: atom_id res chain seq x y z
N ARG A 1 12.18 -6.06 -10.82
CA ARG A 1 11.82 -6.49 -9.45
C ARG A 1 11.21 -5.29 -8.74
N ILE A 2 10.17 -5.48 -7.94
CA ILE A 2 9.40 -4.41 -7.30
C ILE A 2 8.88 -4.91 -5.96
N ILE A 3 8.62 -3.99 -5.03
CA ILE A 3 7.97 -4.25 -3.75
C ILE A 3 6.55 -3.70 -3.82
N MET A 4 5.57 -4.49 -3.37
CA MET A 4 4.17 -4.09 -3.30
C MET A 4 3.70 -4.10 -1.85
N LEU A 5 2.97 -3.07 -1.43
CA LEU A 5 2.38 -2.94 -0.10
C LEU A 5 0.86 -2.68 -0.23
N ASP A 6 0.06 -3.20 0.70
CA ASP A 6 -1.41 -2.99 0.76
C ASP A 6 -1.81 -1.70 1.53
N GLY A 7 -0.82 -0.86 1.82
CA GLY A 7 -0.99 0.40 2.53
C GLY A 7 0.32 0.95 3.07
N ILE A 8 0.29 2.21 3.50
CA ILE A 8 1.40 2.86 4.20
C ILE A 8 1.41 2.54 5.71
N THR A 9 0.39 1.86 6.22
CA THR A 9 0.30 1.44 7.61
C THR A 9 -0.07 -0.04 7.75
N PHE A 10 0.52 -0.67 8.76
CA PHE A 10 0.21 -2.03 9.18
C PHE A 10 -0.28 -2.02 10.63
N ALA A 11 -1.11 -3.01 10.99
CA ALA A 11 -1.66 -3.14 12.35
C ALA A 11 -2.22 -1.82 12.93
N GLY A 12 -2.92 -1.05 12.09
CA GLY A 12 -3.47 0.27 12.43
C GLY A 12 -2.50 1.43 12.20
N PHE A 13 -1.42 1.52 12.99
CA PHE A 13 -0.56 2.72 13.06
C PHE A 13 0.94 2.43 12.95
N ASN A 14 1.34 1.24 12.52
CA ASN A 14 2.73 0.97 12.18
C ASN A 14 3.02 1.52 10.78
N THR A 15 3.44 2.78 10.70
CA THR A 15 3.67 3.47 9.42
C THR A 15 4.99 3.04 8.81
N VAL A 16 4.95 2.74 7.52
CA VAL A 16 6.12 2.36 6.72
C VAL A 16 6.56 3.51 5.84
N ASP A 17 7.86 3.80 5.87
CA ASP A 17 8.48 4.79 5.00
C ASP A 17 8.90 4.15 3.67
N ILE A 18 8.15 4.43 2.61
CA ILE A 18 8.42 3.86 1.28
C ILE A 18 9.72 4.40 0.65
N LYS A 19 10.14 5.61 1.05
CA LYS A 19 11.41 6.19 0.60
C LYS A 19 12.57 5.45 1.25
N GLU A 20 12.49 5.20 2.56
CA GLU A 20 13.50 4.41 3.28
C GLU A 20 13.62 2.99 2.72
N ILE A 21 12.50 2.33 2.39
CA ILE A 21 12.52 1.00 1.74
C ILE A 21 13.27 1.06 0.42
N TYR A 22 12.97 2.04 -0.43
CA TYR A 22 13.68 2.20 -1.70
C TYR A 22 15.18 2.47 -1.49
N GLU A 23 15.53 3.32 -0.52
CA GLU A 23 16.93 3.66 -0.23
C GLU A 23 17.74 2.44 0.20
N LYS A 24 17.16 1.55 1.02
CA LYS A 24 17.78 0.32 1.51
C LYS A 24 17.81 -0.81 0.50
N THR A 25 16.73 -1.00 -0.24
CA THR A 25 16.58 -2.16 -1.15
C THR A 25 16.96 -1.85 -2.59
N LYS A 26 16.99 -0.58 -2.97
CA LYS A 26 17.07 -0.09 -4.36
C LYS A 26 15.97 -0.63 -5.28
N LEU A 27 14.88 -1.17 -4.70
CA LEU A 27 13.74 -1.69 -5.44
C LEU A 27 12.60 -0.66 -5.43
N PRO A 28 11.96 -0.38 -6.59
CA PRO A 28 10.78 0.46 -6.62
C PRO A 28 9.66 -0.09 -5.74
N VAL A 29 8.98 0.81 -5.04
CA VAL A 29 7.91 0.47 -4.10
C VAL A 29 6.58 1.01 -4.62
N ILE A 30 5.57 0.14 -4.64
CA ILE A 30 4.19 0.50 -5.00
C ILE A 30 3.30 0.19 -3.81
N VAL A 31 2.57 1.19 -3.34
CA VAL A 31 1.53 1.03 -2.33
C VAL A 31 0.18 1.04 -3.03
N VAL A 32 -0.65 0.04 -2.80
CA VAL A 32 -1.98 -0.08 -3.41
C VAL A 32 -3.04 -0.08 -2.32
N ASN A 33 -4.08 0.73 -2.51
CA ASN A 33 -5.22 0.80 -1.61
C ASN A 33 -6.52 0.71 -2.42
N ARG A 34 -7.43 -0.17 -2.00
CA ARG A 34 -8.74 -0.36 -2.65
C ARG A 34 -9.63 0.88 -2.61
N LYS A 35 -9.54 1.62 -1.51
CA LYS A 35 -10.35 2.79 -1.20
C LYS A 35 -9.41 3.95 -0.86
N LYS A 36 -9.87 5.17 -1.15
CA LYS A 36 -9.15 6.38 -0.74
C LYS A 36 -8.96 6.36 0.78
N PRO A 37 -7.71 6.49 1.29
CA PRO A 37 -7.50 6.63 2.72
C PRO A 37 -8.18 7.91 3.23
N ASN A 38 -8.88 7.82 4.36
CA ASN A 38 -9.44 9.00 5.02
C ASN A 38 -8.33 9.73 5.78
N LEU A 39 -7.56 10.55 5.04
CA LEU A 39 -6.41 11.28 5.55
C LEU A 39 -6.78 12.18 6.74
N LYS A 40 -7.95 12.80 6.75
CA LYS A 40 -8.39 13.67 7.86
C LYS A 40 -8.47 12.89 9.17
N LYS A 41 -9.17 11.76 9.18
CA LYS A 41 -9.29 10.89 10.36
C LYS A 41 -7.93 10.31 10.76
N PHE A 42 -7.12 9.94 9.77
CA PHE A 42 -5.77 9.42 10.00
C PHE A 42 -4.86 10.46 10.69
N PHE A 43 -4.84 11.71 10.20
CA PHE A 43 -4.06 12.79 10.80
C PHE A 43 -4.55 13.18 12.19
N SER A 44 -5.86 13.20 12.44
CA SER A 44 -6.39 13.49 13.78
C SER A 44 -5.94 12.45 14.80
N THR A 45 -5.98 11.16 14.44
CA THR A 45 -5.53 10.09 15.35
C THR A 45 -4.02 10.10 15.53
N LEU A 46 -3.25 10.33 14.46
CA LEU A 46 -1.79 10.43 14.55
C LEU A 46 -1.32 11.55 15.48
N LYS A 47 -2.01 12.70 15.50
CA LYS A 47 -1.65 13.82 16.38
C LYS A 47 -1.73 13.48 17.87
N GLN A 48 -2.62 12.57 18.25
CA GLN A 48 -2.84 12.16 19.64
C GLN A 48 -1.87 11.05 20.11
N MET A 49 -1.13 10.43 19.19
CA MET A 49 -0.22 9.32 19.51
C MET A 49 1.20 9.80 19.81
N GLN A 50 1.89 9.07 20.69
CA GLN A 50 3.35 9.19 20.86
C GLN A 50 4.06 8.91 19.52
N ASN A 51 5.17 9.61 19.25
CA ASN A 51 5.93 9.56 17.98
C ASN A 51 5.18 10.03 16.71
N SER A 52 4.19 10.90 16.85
CA SER A 52 3.43 11.49 15.74
C SER A 52 4.33 12.10 14.64
N LYS A 53 5.42 12.81 15.02
CA LYS A 53 6.35 13.45 14.07
C LYS A 53 6.97 12.46 13.08
N LYS A 54 7.47 11.30 13.55
CA LYS A 54 8.08 10.30 12.67
C LYS A 54 7.04 9.72 11.70
N ARG A 55 5.84 9.39 12.22
CA ARG A 55 4.74 8.84 11.42
C ARG A 55 4.24 9.83 10.37
N LEU A 56 4.16 11.12 10.70
CA LEU A 56 3.80 12.18 9.76
C LEU A 56 4.80 12.26 8.61
N LYS A 57 6.11 12.21 8.92
CA LYS A 57 7.16 12.21 7.90
C LYS A 57 7.03 11.04 6.92
N CYS A 58 6.69 9.84 7.40
CA CYS A 58 6.46 8.69 6.51
C CYS A 58 5.28 8.94 5.53
N VAL A 59 4.22 9.60 5.99
CA VAL A 59 3.04 9.93 5.16
C VAL A 59 3.39 10.97 4.11
N GLU A 60 4.18 11.98 4.48
CA GLU A 60 4.70 12.98 3.56
C GLU A 60 5.61 12.34 2.50
N ASN A 61 6.52 11.47 2.93
CA ASN A 61 7.41 10.71 2.06
C ASN A 61 6.66 9.76 1.12
N ALA A 62 5.46 9.30 1.50
CA ALA A 62 4.62 8.48 0.63
C ALA A 62 4.15 9.22 -0.63
N GLY A 63 4.18 10.56 -0.60
CA GLY A 63 3.94 11.39 -1.77
C GLY A 63 2.49 11.37 -2.28
N PRO A 64 2.27 11.85 -3.51
CA PRO A 64 0.94 12.03 -4.07
C PRO A 64 0.21 10.71 -4.30
N ILE A 65 -1.11 10.72 -4.05
CA ILE A 65 -2.00 9.58 -4.32
C ILE A 65 -2.45 9.65 -5.79
N TYR A 66 -2.14 8.61 -6.54
CA TYR A 66 -2.57 8.41 -7.91
C TYR A 66 -3.75 7.44 -8.01
N TRP A 67 -4.40 7.42 -9.18
CA TRP A 67 -5.53 6.57 -9.46
C TRP A 67 -5.26 5.71 -10.68
N VAL A 68 -5.63 4.43 -10.58
CA VAL A 68 -5.60 3.50 -11.70
C VAL A 68 -6.94 2.78 -11.80
N ARG A 69 -7.43 2.66 -13.03
CA ARG A 69 -8.62 1.85 -13.32
C ARG A 69 -8.18 0.41 -13.55
N VAL A 70 -8.70 -0.49 -12.74
CA VAL A 70 -8.51 -1.94 -12.85
C VAL A 70 -9.89 -2.54 -13.08
N LYS A 71 -10.07 -3.20 -14.22
CA LYS A 71 -11.39 -3.66 -14.69
C LYS A 71 -12.39 -2.50 -14.69
N ASN A 72 -13.47 -2.60 -13.92
CA ASN A 72 -14.52 -1.60 -13.82
C ASN A 72 -14.45 -0.72 -12.56
N LYS A 73 -13.40 -0.82 -11.74
CA LYS A 73 -13.24 0.03 -10.54
C LYS A 73 -11.94 0.84 -10.56
N LYS A 74 -11.94 1.94 -9.80
CA LYS A 74 -10.74 2.74 -9.54
C LYS A 74 -10.17 2.35 -8.19
N ILE A 75 -8.87 2.08 -8.17
CA ILE A 75 -8.10 1.92 -6.94
C ILE A 75 -7.06 3.04 -6.87
N CYS A 76 -6.65 3.39 -5.66
CA CYS A 76 -5.61 4.38 -5.47
C CYS A 76 -4.26 3.70 -5.21
N PHE A 77 -3.19 4.36 -5.62
CA PHE A 77 -1.84 3.88 -5.40
C PHE A 77 -0.87 5.03 -5.18
N GLN A 78 0.23 4.73 -4.52
CA GLN A 78 1.39 5.61 -4.37
C GLN A 78 2.62 4.83 -4.85
N CYS A 79 3.64 5.52 -5.34
CA CYS A 79 4.86 4.85 -5.78
C CYS A 79 6.10 5.70 -5.52
N TYR A 80 7.21 5.04 -5.24
CA TYR A 80 8.52 5.66 -5.08
C TYR A 80 9.58 4.85 -5.82
N GLY A 81 10.55 5.53 -6.43
CA GLY A 81 11.59 4.89 -7.25
C GLY A 81 11.14 4.45 -8.64
N MET A 82 9.95 4.87 -9.10
CA MET A 82 9.48 4.65 -10.47
C MET A 82 8.46 5.70 -10.92
N LYS A 83 8.22 5.77 -12.24
CA LYS A 83 7.19 6.65 -12.81
C LYS A 83 5.78 6.10 -12.55
N LYS A 84 4.81 7.00 -12.37
CA LYS A 84 3.40 6.64 -12.10
C LYS A 84 2.77 5.83 -13.24
N GLU A 85 3.19 6.06 -14.48
CA GLU A 85 2.71 5.35 -15.66
C GLU A 85 3.14 3.88 -15.63
N ASP A 86 4.39 3.63 -15.24
CA ASP A 86 4.92 2.28 -15.16
C ASP A 86 4.33 1.53 -13.96
N ALA A 87 4.14 2.21 -12.83
CA ALA A 87 3.43 1.64 -11.68
C ALA A 87 2.00 1.25 -12.06
N SER A 88 1.28 2.10 -12.79
CA SER A 88 -0.07 1.82 -13.29
C SER A 88 -0.11 0.61 -14.22
N LYS A 89 0.85 0.48 -15.15
CA LYS A 89 0.97 -0.70 -16.03
C LYS A 89 1.23 -1.98 -15.23
N VAL A 90 2.14 -1.93 -14.27
CA VAL A 90 2.48 -3.04 -13.39
C VAL A 90 1.24 -3.49 -12.63
N ILE A 91 0.54 -2.57 -11.95
CA ILE A 91 -0.67 -2.87 -11.19
C ILE A 91 -1.69 -3.59 -12.08
N LYS A 92 -2.01 -3.02 -13.25
CA LYS A 92 -2.96 -3.63 -14.20
C LYS A 92 -2.54 -5.03 -14.65
N LYS A 93 -1.25 -5.22 -14.97
CA LYS A 93 -0.71 -6.52 -15.42
C LYS A 93 -0.78 -7.57 -14.31
N THR A 94 -0.57 -7.15 -13.06
CA THR A 94 -0.60 -8.05 -11.90
C THR A 94 -1.97 -8.25 -11.29
N SER A 95 -3.00 -7.50 -11.70
CA SER A 95 -4.38 -7.63 -11.21
C SER A 95 -5.23 -8.43 -12.20
N THR A 96 -5.05 -9.75 -12.22
CA THR A 96 -5.72 -10.64 -13.18
C THR A 96 -7.16 -10.94 -12.74
N MET A 97 -7.35 -11.50 -11.54
CA MET A 97 -8.64 -11.99 -11.07
C MET A 97 -9.31 -11.01 -10.11
N SER A 98 -8.53 -10.28 -9.31
CA SER A 98 -9.06 -9.30 -8.35
C SER A 98 -8.77 -7.84 -8.74
N LEU A 99 -9.24 -6.90 -7.92
CA LEU A 99 -8.90 -5.47 -8.03
C LEU A 99 -7.52 -5.15 -7.47
N ILE A 100 -6.98 -6.03 -6.64
CA ILE A 100 -5.67 -5.89 -6.02
C ILE A 100 -4.66 -6.73 -6.82
N PRO A 101 -3.38 -6.31 -6.91
CA PRO A 101 -2.34 -7.16 -7.47
C PRO A 101 -2.35 -8.56 -6.84
N GLU A 102 -2.29 -9.62 -7.67
CA GLU A 102 -2.23 -11.00 -7.20
C GLU A 102 -1.10 -11.27 -6.18
N PRO A 103 0.10 -10.65 -6.28
CA PRO A 103 1.12 -10.79 -5.22
C PRO A 103 0.65 -10.34 -3.84
N LEU A 104 -0.10 -9.24 -3.76
CA LEU A 104 -0.69 -8.76 -2.51
C LEU A 104 -1.81 -9.68 -2.03
N ARG A 105 -2.61 -10.21 -2.97
CA ARG A 105 -3.69 -11.14 -2.65
C ARG A 105 -3.15 -12.44 -2.03
N VAL A 106 -2.09 -13.00 -2.61
CA VAL A 106 -1.43 -14.21 -2.08
C VAL A 106 -0.81 -13.93 -0.72
N ALA A 107 -0.11 -12.79 -0.56
CA ALA A 107 0.43 -12.39 0.73
C ALA A 107 -0.66 -12.28 1.81
N HIS A 108 -1.82 -11.71 1.46
CA HIS A 108 -2.96 -11.63 2.37
C HIS A 108 -3.48 -13.02 2.77
N LEU A 109 -3.68 -13.94 1.82
CA LEU A 109 -4.16 -15.31 2.11
C LEU A 109 -3.20 -16.09 3.01
N ILE A 110 -1.89 -15.95 2.78
CA ILE A 110 -0.87 -16.59 3.63
C ILE A 110 -0.92 -16.00 5.04
N ALA A 111 -0.97 -14.67 5.16
CA ALA A 111 -1.02 -13.98 6.44
C ALA A 111 -2.28 -14.35 7.24
N THR A 112 -3.46 -14.40 6.60
CA THR A 112 -4.70 -14.79 7.27
C THR A 112 -4.70 -16.26 7.66
N GLY A 113 -4.24 -17.15 6.78
CA GLY A 113 -4.08 -18.57 7.09
C GLY A 113 -3.16 -18.81 8.30
N PHE A 114 -2.09 -18.03 8.43
CA PHE A 114 -1.18 -18.12 9.58
C PHE A 114 -1.81 -17.59 10.88
N VAL A 115 -2.56 -16.50 10.81
CA VAL A 115 -3.13 -15.84 12.01
C VAL A 115 -4.40 -16.54 12.50
N LEU A 116 -5.27 -16.98 11.61
CA LEU A 116 -6.60 -17.51 11.93
C LEU A 116 -6.65 -19.05 11.94
N GLY A 117 -5.61 -19.73 11.43
CA GLY A 117 -5.62 -21.19 11.21
C GLY A 117 -6.45 -21.61 9.98
N GLU A 118 -7.17 -20.69 9.34
CA GLU A 118 -7.94 -20.90 8.12
C GLU A 118 -7.81 -19.70 7.16
N SER A 119 -7.87 -19.97 5.86
CA SER A 119 -7.72 -18.95 4.81
C SER A 119 -9.08 -18.60 4.21
N VAL A 120 -9.67 -17.46 4.60
CA VAL A 120 -10.88 -16.92 3.97
C VAL A 120 -10.53 -15.92 2.85
N GLY A 121 -11.11 -16.12 1.67
CA GLY A 121 -10.80 -15.40 0.42
C GLY A 121 -11.19 -13.92 0.34
N HIS A 122 -11.42 -13.25 1.47
CA HIS A 122 -11.81 -11.84 1.53
C HIS A 122 -10.59 -10.92 1.48
N ALA A 123 -9.77 -11.08 0.44
CA ALA A 123 -8.81 -10.05 0.09
C ALA A 123 -9.60 -8.89 -0.47
#